data_AF-A0A0L8H8X0-F1
#
_entry.id   AF-A0A0L8H8X0-F1
#
_cell.length_a   1.000
_cell.length_b   1.000
_cell.length_c   1.000
_cell.angle_alpha   90.00
_cell.angle_beta   90.00
_cell.angle_gamma   90.00
#
_symmetry.space_group_name_H-M   'P 1'
#
loop_
_entity.id
_entity.type
_entity.pdbx_description
1 polymer ?
#
loop_
_entity_poly.entity_id
_entity_poly.type
_entity_poly.pdbx_seq_one_letter_code
_entity_poly.pdbx_strand_id
1 'polypeptide(L)'
;SSEVQGNSRISIKKKPQEFDGKVSWEAYCVLFEIKVDQNGWNSRQRAVQHAASLKGATVKVLSQLSVEDRSRYSSLVEMLQRRYGTMYQSEVYRARIRSCVRAWGESLQ
;
A
#
# COMPACT_ATOMS: atom_id res chain seq x y z
N SER A 1 -30.49 -12.89 -35.56
CA SER A 1 -30.87 -11.91 -34.52
C SER A 1 -30.75 -12.58 -33.17
N SER A 2 -30.01 -12.13 -32.16
CA SER A 2 -29.06 -11.02 -32.03
C SER A 2 -28.16 -11.37 -30.85
N GLU A 3 -26.91 -10.95 -30.93
CA GLU A 3 -25.96 -10.91 -29.81
C GLU A 3 -26.52 -10.12 -28.63
N VAL A 4 -26.22 -10.56 -27.41
CA VAL A 4 -25.73 -9.65 -26.35
C VAL A 4 -24.72 -10.40 -25.48
N GLN A 5 -23.45 -10.28 -25.87
CA GLN A 5 -22.28 -10.63 -25.10
C GLN A 5 -22.25 -9.76 -23.82
N GLY A 6 -22.72 -10.30 -22.70
CA GLY A 6 -22.46 -9.75 -21.37
C GLY A 6 -21.03 -10.04 -20.93
N ASN A 7 -20.03 -9.47 -21.61
CA ASN A 7 -18.65 -9.51 -21.16
C ASN A 7 -18.50 -8.60 -19.94
N SER A 8 -18.91 -9.08 -18.77
CA SER A 8 -18.42 -8.55 -17.50
C SER A 8 -16.91 -8.76 -17.51
N ARG A 9 -16.15 -7.74 -17.89
CA ARG A 9 -14.71 -7.69 -17.70
C ARG A 9 -14.47 -7.83 -16.20
N ILE A 10 -14.27 -9.06 -15.73
CA ILE A 10 -13.84 -9.33 -14.37
C ILE A 10 -12.47 -8.67 -14.27
N SER A 11 -12.43 -7.43 -13.78
CA SER A 11 -11.19 -6.72 -13.53
C SER A 11 -10.58 -7.39 -12.31
N ILE A 12 -9.79 -8.45 -12.54
CA ILE A 12 -9.11 -9.20 -11.48
C ILE A 12 -8.06 -8.24 -10.89
N LYS A 13 -8.46 -7.45 -9.89
CA LYS A 13 -7.53 -6.62 -9.12
C LYS A 13 -6.50 -7.55 -8.49
N LYS A 14 -5.22 -7.39 -8.86
CA LYS A 14 -4.14 -8.26 -8.38
C LYS A 14 -3.85 -7.97 -6.92
N LYS A 15 -3.90 -8.99 -6.06
CA LYS A 15 -3.59 -8.83 -4.63
C LYS A 15 -2.12 -8.38 -4.42
N PRO A 16 -1.83 -7.58 -3.38
CA PRO A 16 -0.46 -7.25 -3.02
C PRO A 16 0.32 -8.51 -2.65
N GLN A 17 1.65 -8.42 -2.70
CA GLN A 17 2.46 -9.52 -2.16
C GLN A 17 2.28 -9.51 -0.64
N GLU A 18 2.33 -10.67 0.00
CA GLU A 18 2.36 -10.72 1.46
C GLU A 18 3.71 -10.19 1.96
N PHE A 19 3.69 -9.40 3.04
CA PHE A 19 4.88 -8.90 3.70
C PHE A 19 5.04 -9.55 5.06
N ASP A 20 5.99 -10.49 5.15
CA ASP A 20 6.35 -11.19 6.38
C ASP A 20 7.66 -10.68 7.02
N GLY A 21 8.29 -9.68 6.39
CA GLY A 21 9.56 -9.09 6.83
C GLY A 21 10.81 -9.81 6.32
N LYS A 22 10.69 -10.83 5.46
CA LYS A 22 11.87 -11.51 4.87
C LYS A 22 12.50 -10.73 3.72
N VAL A 23 11.68 -10.05 2.92
CA VAL A 23 12.16 -9.10 1.90
C VAL A 23 12.42 -7.76 2.57
N SER A 24 13.36 -6.97 2.04
CA SER A 24 13.54 -5.59 2.54
C SER A 24 12.25 -4.81 2.37
N TRP A 25 11.97 -3.95 3.36
CA TRP A 25 10.80 -3.11 3.38
C TRP A 25 10.72 -2.25 2.10
N GLU A 26 11.84 -1.74 1.64
CA GLU A 26 11.94 -0.87 0.46
C GLU A 26 11.62 -1.63 -0.84
N ALA A 27 12.16 -2.85 -1.00
CA ALA A 27 11.84 -3.69 -2.16
C ALA A 27 10.35 -4.05 -2.20
N TYR A 28 9.79 -4.37 -1.03
CA TYR A 28 8.35 -4.60 -0.90
C TYR A 28 7.55 -3.36 -1.31
N CYS A 29 7.94 -2.18 -0.86
CA CYS A 29 7.25 -0.94 -1.19
C CYS A 29 7.25 -0.64 -2.69
N VAL A 30 8.37 -0.87 -3.39
CA VAL A 30 8.44 -0.73 -4.85
C VAL A 30 7.47 -1.70 -5.54
N LEU A 31 7.44 -2.97 -5.12
CA LEU A 31 6.49 -3.96 -5.65
C LEU A 31 5.03 -3.57 -5.36
N PHE A 32 4.76 -3.00 -4.20
CA PHE A 32 3.43 -2.53 -3.82
C PHE A 32 2.98 -1.38 -4.72
N GLU A 33 3.81 -0.37 -4.94
CA GLU A 33 3.49 0.77 -5.83
C GLU A 33 3.24 0.31 -7.27
N ILE A 34 4.03 -0.63 -7.80
CA ILE A 34 3.78 -1.20 -9.14
C ILE A 34 2.37 -1.84 -9.21
N LYS A 35 1.93 -2.53 -8.15
CA LYS A 35 0.59 -3.13 -8.10
C LYS A 35 -0.52 -2.11 -7.94
N VAL A 36 -0.26 -1.05 -7.19
CA VAL A 36 -1.17 0.06 -6.99
C VAL A 36 -1.47 0.77 -8.32
N ASP A 37 -0.43 1.07 -9.10
CA ASP A 37 -0.57 1.66 -10.44
C ASP A 37 -1.32 0.73 -11.39
N GLN A 38 -0.99 -0.56 -11.39
CA GLN A 38 -1.69 -1.56 -12.21
C GLN A 38 -3.18 -1.68 -11.86
N ASN A 39 -3.54 -1.55 -10.59
CA ASN A 39 -4.91 -1.75 -10.13
C ASN A 39 -5.72 -0.44 -9.99
N GLY A 40 -5.09 0.72 -10.20
CA GLY A 40 -5.71 2.03 -10.01
C GLY A 40 -6.23 2.25 -8.58
N TRP A 41 -5.51 1.79 -7.56
CA TRP A 41 -5.99 1.90 -6.18
C TRP A 41 -5.88 3.32 -5.64
N ASN A 42 -6.99 3.83 -5.10
CA ASN A 42 -7.03 5.08 -4.35
C ASN A 42 -6.42 4.93 -2.95
N SER A 43 -6.15 6.04 -2.27
CA SER A 43 -5.45 6.08 -0.97
C SER A 43 -6.06 5.18 0.10
N ARG A 44 -7.40 5.10 0.18
CA ARG A 44 -8.08 4.22 1.13
C ARG A 44 -7.89 2.74 0.78
N GLN A 45 -7.99 2.40 -0.50
CA GLN A 45 -7.73 1.04 -0.97
C GLN A 45 -6.27 0.65 -0.73
N ARG A 46 -5.31 1.54 -0.97
CA ARG A 46 -3.89 1.31 -0.64
C ARG A 46 -3.69 0.97 0.83
N ALA A 47 -4.26 1.76 1.75
CA ALA A 47 -4.15 1.50 3.19
C ALA A 47 -4.71 0.13 3.59
N VAL A 48 -5.93 -0.18 3.14
CA VAL A 48 -6.59 -1.47 3.43
C VAL A 48 -5.80 -2.64 2.86
N GLN A 49 -5.38 -2.54 1.60
CA GLN A 49 -4.62 -3.61 0.94
C GLN A 49 -3.24 -3.81 1.56
N HIS A 50 -2.58 -2.72 1.94
CA HIS A 50 -1.29 -2.76 2.60
C HIS A 50 -1.38 -3.42 3.98
N ALA A 51 -2.39 -3.06 4.78
CA ALA A 51 -2.65 -3.69 6.07
C ALA A 51 -3.00 -5.19 5.90
N ALA A 52 -3.83 -5.52 4.91
CA ALA A 52 -4.25 -6.89 4.62
C ALA A 52 -3.10 -7.78 4.11
N SER A 53 -2.06 -7.18 3.52
CA SER A 53 -0.88 -7.92 3.07
C SER A 53 0.15 -8.19 4.17
N LEU A 54 0.02 -7.61 5.37
CA LEU A 54 0.92 -7.92 6.48
C LEU A 54 0.70 -9.34 6.97
N LYS A 55 1.79 -10.07 7.24
CA LYS A 55 1.74 -11.47 7.68
C LYS A 55 2.82 -11.76 8.73
N GLY A 56 2.53 -12.72 9.60
CA GLY A 56 3.48 -13.16 10.62
C GLY A 56 3.88 -12.03 11.57
N ALA A 57 5.18 -11.79 11.72
CA ALA A 57 5.71 -10.83 12.69
C ALA A 57 5.35 -9.36 12.38
N THR A 58 5.05 -9.04 11.11
CA THR A 58 4.72 -7.67 10.68
C THR A 58 3.30 -7.26 11.07
N VAL A 59 2.39 -8.21 11.32
CA VAL A 59 1.04 -7.91 11.80
C VAL A 59 1.06 -7.19 13.16
N LYS A 60 2.09 -7.45 13.98
CA LYS A 60 2.30 -6.78 15.28
C LYS A 60 2.48 -5.26 15.18
N VAL A 61 2.75 -4.73 13.99
CA VAL A 61 2.84 -3.27 13.81
C VAL A 61 1.44 -2.64 13.83
N LEU A 62 0.40 -3.38 13.43
CA LEU A 62 -1.00 -2.91 13.48
C LEU A 62 -1.49 -2.69 14.91
N SER A 63 -1.05 -3.51 15.87
CA SER A 63 -1.43 -3.35 17.28
C SER A 63 -0.83 -2.12 17.94
N GLN A 64 0.21 -1.53 17.34
CA GLN A 64 0.87 -0.31 17.83
C GLN A 64 0.21 0.98 17.30
N LEU A 65 -0.74 0.85 16.37
CA LEU A 65 -1.47 1.96 15.78
C LEU A 65 -2.89 2.06 16.35
N SER A 66 -3.38 3.28 16.47
CA SER A 66 -4.79 3.59 16.73
C SER A 66 -5.67 3.11 15.57
N VAL A 67 -6.98 2.96 15.79
CA VAL A 67 -7.91 2.55 14.72
C VAL A 67 -7.92 3.56 13.56
N GLU A 68 -7.82 4.84 13.89
CA GLU A 68 -7.71 5.93 12.91
C GLU A 68 -6.43 5.83 12.10
N ASP A 69 -5.29 5.54 12.74
CA ASP A 69 -3.99 5.44 12.06
C ASP A 69 -3.85 4.17 11.22
N ARG A 70 -4.53 3.06 11.59
CA ARG A 70 -4.61 1.85 10.74
C ARG A 70 -5.30 2.12 9.41
N SER A 71 -6.14 3.14 9.34
CA SER A 71 -6.82 3.54 8.11
C SER A 71 -6.01 4.54 7.28
N ARG A 72 -4.89 5.06 7.83
CA ARG A 72 -3.99 6.01 7.17
C ARG A 72 -2.78 5.28 6.60
N TYR A 73 -2.67 5.31 5.27
CA TYR A 73 -1.52 4.71 4.57
C TYR A 73 -0.18 5.27 5.07
N SER A 74 -0.09 6.59 5.31
CA SER A 74 1.11 7.25 5.82
C SER A 74 1.56 6.71 7.18
N SER A 75 0.63 6.54 8.13
CA SER A 75 0.94 6.06 9.48
C SER A 75 1.41 4.61 9.47
N LEU A 76 0.77 3.76 8.66
CA LEU A 76 1.19 2.35 8.44
C LEU A 76 2.60 2.26 7.88
N VAL A 77 2.86 3.00 6.80
CA VAL A 77 4.15 3.01 6.12
C VAL A 77 5.25 3.56 7.02
N GLU A 78 5.00 4.64 7.77
CA GLU A 78 6.00 5.22 8.67
C GLU A 78 6.40 4.25 9.78
N MET A 79 5.44 3.57 10.40
CA MET A 79 5.72 2.57 11.42
C MET A 79 6.50 1.38 10.87
N LEU A 80 6.16 0.91 9.68
CA LEU A 80 6.87 -0.19 9.02
C LEU A 80 8.28 0.23 8.60
N GLN A 81 8.45 1.46 8.12
CA GLN A 81 9.76 2.03 7.81
C GLN A 81 10.65 2.11 9.07
N ARG A 82 10.09 2.54 10.21
CA ARG A 82 10.86 2.62 11.47
C ARG A 82 11.34 1.26 11.97
N ARG A 83 10.55 0.21 11.72
CA ARG A 83 10.83 -1.14 12.23
C ARG A 83 11.65 -2.00 11.27
N TYR A 84 11.38 -1.91 9.97
CA TYR A 84 11.92 -2.81 8.94
C TYR A 84 12.71 -2.09 7.85
N GLY A 85 12.72 -0.76 7.85
CA GLY A 85 13.44 0.04 6.89
C GLY A 85 14.89 0.28 7.28
N THR A 86 15.71 0.55 6.27
CA THR A 86 17.12 0.93 6.43
C THR A 86 17.27 2.45 6.45
N MET A 87 18.21 2.96 7.24
CA MET A 87 18.42 4.43 7.38
C MET A 87 18.71 5.11 6.04
N TYR A 88 19.58 4.53 5.21
CA TYR A 88 20.01 5.10 3.94
C TYR A 88 18.90 5.22 2.88
N GLN A 89 17.97 4.25 2.83
CA GLN A 89 16.87 4.28 1.86
C GLN A 89 15.59 4.91 2.42
N SER A 90 15.54 5.17 3.73
CA SER A 90 14.40 5.80 4.39
C SER A 90 14.13 7.23 3.90
N GLU A 91 15.15 8.03 3.58
CA GLU A 91 14.95 9.41 3.15
C GLU A 91 14.38 9.50 1.73
N VAL A 92 14.92 8.71 0.80
CA VAL A 92 14.43 8.59 -0.58
C VAL A 92 12.99 8.09 -0.57
N TYR A 93 12.70 7.05 0.22
CA TYR A 93 11.35 6.51 0.30
C TYR A 93 10.38 7.46 0.99
N ARG A 94 10.80 8.14 2.08
CA ARG A 94 10.00 9.20 2.72
C ARG A 94 9.72 10.35 1.77
N ALA A 95 10.66 10.73 0.90
CA ALA A 95 10.43 11.73 -0.14
C ALA A 95 9.36 11.25 -1.14
N ARG A 96 9.44 10.01 -1.60
CA ARG A 96 8.46 9.40 -2.50
C ARG A 96 7.05 9.32 -1.88
N ILE A 97 6.96 8.93 -0.61
CA ILE A 97 5.70 8.92 0.15
C ILE A 97 5.13 10.33 0.29
N ARG A 98 5.94 11.31 0.67
CA ARG A 98 5.50 12.72 0.76
C ARG A 98 4.98 13.23 -0.58
N SER A 99 5.67 12.90 -1.67
CA SER A 99 5.24 13.27 -3.02
C SER A 99 3.92 12.59 -3.40
N CYS A 100 3.73 11.33 -3.03
CA CYS A 100 2.48 10.61 -3.28
C CYS A 100 1.34 11.20 -2.44
N VAL A 101 1.51 11.37 -1.14
CA VAL A 101 0.50 11.96 -0.26
C VAL A 101 0.10 13.37 -0.73
N ARG A 102 1.04 14.19 -1.21
CA ARG A 102 0.75 15.52 -1.78
C ARG A 102 -0.04 15.45 -3.09
N ALA A 103 0.36 14.60 -4.03
CA ALA A 103 -0.34 14.43 -5.30
C ALA A 103 -1.82 14.04 -5.14
N TRP A 104 -2.18 13.40 -4.03
CA TRP A 104 -3.55 12.94 -3.76
C TRP A 104 -4.28 13.76 -2.68
N GLY A 105 -3.54 14.53 -1.86
CA GLY A 105 -4.10 15.43 -0.85
C GLY A 105 -4.69 16.72 -1.42
N GLU A 106 -4.39 17.05 -2.67
CA GLU A 106 -4.88 18.27 -3.35
C GLU A 106 -6.03 18.01 -4.32
N SER A 107 -6.42 16.76 -4.57
CA SER A 107 -7.55 16.41 -5.46
C SER A 107 -8.90 16.29 -4.72
N LEU A 108 -9.03 16.96 -3.57
CA LEU A 108 -10.30 17.18 -2.88
C LEU A 108 -10.69 18.66 -3.03
N GLN A 109 -11.12 19.04 -4.24
CA GLN A 109 -12.00 20.18 -4.49
C GLN A 109 -13.27 19.67 -5.14
#